data_AF-M9MSL9-F1
#
_entry.id   AF-M9MSL9-F1
#
_cell.length_a   1.000
_cell.length_b   1.000
_cell.length_c   1.000
_cell.angle_alpha   90.00
_cell.angle_beta   90.00
_cell.angle_gamma   90.00
#
_symmetry.space_group_name_H-M   'P 1'
#
loop_
_entity.id
_entity.type
_entity.pdbx_description
1 polymer ?
#
loop_
_entity_poly.entity_id
_entity_poly.type
_entity_poly.pdbx_seq_one_letter_code
_entity_poly.pdbx_strand_id
1 'polypeptide(L)'
;MWRAENFCFCMKLRIGCTVIAFLTLFLCAAHLVEFFRLKDPYSYAQASDWFNLLWGLFHMLASLCLSYSVLVGSLLPIWSYIIIEGVYLIFIIIYASITCALKINTYVNYGQTYSILYWILIIFTCVITIYFFWIVISCYFLIKQQRLEGSLKL
;
A
#
# COMPACT_ATOMS: atom_id res chain seq x y z
N MET A 1 -3.01 -31.96 -6.01
CA MET A 1 -3.94 -32.89 -5.32
C MET A 1 -4.92 -32.02 -4.56
N TRP A 2 -6.21 -32.06 -4.90
CA TRP A 2 -7.22 -31.13 -4.38
C TRP A 2 -7.71 -31.57 -3.00
N ARG A 3 -6.88 -31.39 -1.97
CA ARG A 3 -7.34 -31.47 -0.58
C ARG A 3 -8.13 -30.18 -0.30
N ALA A 4 -9.38 -30.29 0.12
CA ALA A 4 -10.31 -29.15 0.27
C ALA A 4 -9.71 -28.01 1.14
N GLU A 5 -8.91 -28.36 2.14
CA GLU A 5 -8.18 -27.42 2.99
C GLU A 5 -7.25 -26.50 2.20
N ASN A 6 -6.46 -27.05 1.26
CA ASN A 6 -5.54 -26.26 0.42
C ASN A 6 -6.30 -25.33 -0.54
N PHE A 7 -7.44 -25.79 -1.05
CA PHE A 7 -8.30 -24.97 -1.91
C PHE A 7 -8.93 -23.81 -1.13
N CYS A 8 -9.45 -24.10 0.07
CA CYS A 8 -10.04 -23.08 0.94
C CYS A 8 -9.00 -22.04 1.38
N PHE A 9 -7.78 -22.48 1.72
CA PHE A 9 -6.68 -21.57 2.05
C PHE A 9 -6.30 -20.67 0.86
N CYS A 10 -6.19 -21.23 -0.35
CA CYS A 10 -5.92 -20.47 -1.57
C CYS A 10 -6.99 -19.42 -1.85
N MET A 11 -8.27 -19.77 -1.72
CA MET A 11 -9.39 -18.84 -1.89
C MET A 11 -9.36 -17.73 -0.84
N LYS A 12 -9.10 -18.06 0.43
CA LYS A 12 -8.96 -17.05 1.50
C LYS A 12 -7.83 -16.08 1.21
N LEU A 13 -6.70 -16.57 0.71
CA LEU A 13 -5.52 -15.75 0.41
C LEU A 13 -5.78 -14.82 -0.79
N ARG A 14 -6.43 -15.32 -1.85
CA ARG A 14 -6.85 -14.49 -2.99
C ARG A 14 -7.84 -13.42 -2.57
N ILE A 15 -8.85 -13.77 -1.75
CA ILE A 15 -9.79 -12.79 -1.18
C ILE A 15 -9.04 -11.75 -0.36
N GLY A 16 -8.06 -12.17 0.45
CA GLY A 16 -7.18 -11.27 1.19
C GLY A 16 -6.46 -10.28 0.27
N CYS A 17 -5.84 -10.75 -0.80
CA CYS A 17 -5.21 -9.86 -1.78
C CYS A 17 -6.20 -8.92 -2.48
N THR A 18 -7.43 -9.36 -2.77
CA THR A 18 -8.47 -8.50 -3.32
C THR A 18 -8.87 -7.40 -2.34
N VAL A 19 -9.07 -7.74 -1.06
CA VAL A 19 -9.37 -6.76 0.00
C VAL A 19 -8.24 -5.75 0.13
N ILE A 20 -6.98 -6.22 0.11
CA ILE A 20 -5.80 -5.35 0.13
C ILE A 20 -5.81 -4.40 -1.08
N ALA A 21 -6.06 -4.90 -2.29
CA ALA A 21 -6.10 -4.07 -3.49
C ALA A 21 -7.15 -2.95 -3.37
N PHE A 22 -8.33 -3.24 -2.82
CA PHE A 22 -9.35 -2.22 -2.54
C PHE A 22 -8.88 -1.19 -1.51
N LEU A 23 -8.24 -1.62 -0.42
CA LEU A 23 -7.72 -0.71 0.60
C LEU A 23 -6.58 0.17 0.06
N THR A 24 -5.72 -0.37 -0.80
CA THR A 24 -4.69 0.41 -1.50
C THR A 24 -5.33 1.43 -2.47
N LEU A 25 -6.43 1.08 -3.11
CA LEU A 25 -7.18 2.01 -3.98
C LEU A 25 -7.84 3.14 -3.16
N PHE A 26 -8.28 2.82 -1.94
CA PHE A 26 -8.76 3.84 -1.00
C PHE A 26 -7.64 4.79 -0.55
N LEU A 27 -6.42 4.29 -0.31
CA LEU A 27 -5.24 5.13 -0.04
C LEU A 27 -4.93 6.07 -1.21
N CYS A 28 -5.02 5.58 -2.45
CA CYS A 28 -4.93 6.43 -3.63
C CYS A 28 -5.93 7.59 -3.58
N ALA A 29 -7.21 7.28 -3.33
CA ALA A 29 -8.25 8.30 -3.23
C ALA A 29 -7.96 9.31 -2.12
N ALA A 30 -7.52 8.85 -0.94
CA ALA A 30 -7.17 9.73 0.18
C ALA A 30 -6.05 10.72 -0.19
N HIS A 31 -4.98 10.24 -0.84
CA HIS A 31 -3.88 11.10 -1.29
C HIS A 31 -4.31 12.08 -2.38
N LEU A 32 -5.14 11.65 -3.33
CA LEU A 32 -5.66 12.54 -4.37
C LEU A 32 -6.58 13.62 -3.77
N VAL A 33 -7.45 13.26 -2.83
CA VAL A 33 -8.32 14.22 -2.13
C VAL A 33 -7.47 15.24 -1.39
N GLU A 34 -6.43 14.82 -0.66
CA GLU A 34 -5.53 15.77 0.01
C GLU A 34 -4.77 16.66 -0.98
N PHE A 35 -4.31 16.11 -2.11
CA PHE A 35 -3.72 16.93 -3.17
C PHE A 35 -4.67 18.00 -3.68
N PHE A 36 -5.92 17.65 -4.00
CA PHE A 36 -6.91 18.62 -4.48
C PHE A 36 -7.36 19.60 -3.40
N ARG A 37 -7.35 19.20 -2.12
CA ARG A 37 -7.65 20.09 -0.99
C ARG A 37 -6.55 21.14 -0.76
N LEU A 38 -5.29 20.74 -0.92
CA LEU A 38 -4.12 21.59 -0.70
C LEU A 38 -3.73 22.43 -1.92
N LYS A 39 -4.12 21.99 -3.13
CA LYS A 39 -3.88 22.72 -4.38
C LYS A 39 -4.74 23.98 -4.45
N ASP A 40 -4.28 25.03 -3.78
CA ASP A 40 -4.82 26.38 -3.92
C ASP A 40 -4.35 26.96 -5.26
N PRO A 41 -5.25 27.34 -6.20
CA PRO A 41 -4.87 27.81 -7.53
C PRO A 41 -4.02 29.09 -7.54
N TYR A 42 -3.90 29.79 -6.41
CA TYR A 42 -3.14 31.05 -6.29
C TYR A 42 -1.86 30.94 -5.45
N SER A 43 -1.56 29.75 -4.90
CA SER A 43 -0.36 29.51 -4.10
C SER A 43 0.72 28.84 -4.93
N TYR A 44 1.98 29.26 -4.77
CA TYR A 44 3.12 28.49 -5.28
C TYR A 44 3.03 27.08 -4.69
N ALA A 45 2.75 26.09 -5.55
CA ALA A 45 2.55 24.70 -5.14
C ALA A 45 3.67 24.27 -4.20
N GLN A 46 3.33 23.96 -2.94
CA GLN A 46 4.34 23.47 -2.01
C GLN A 46 4.77 22.10 -2.50
N ALA A 47 6.08 21.82 -2.46
CA ALA A 47 6.61 20.53 -2.92
C ALA A 47 5.91 19.33 -2.23
N SER A 48 5.40 19.52 -1.00
CA SER A 48 4.56 18.57 -0.27
C SER A 48 3.32 18.12 -1.04
N ASP A 49 2.70 19.00 -1.82
CA ASP A 49 1.42 18.73 -2.47
C ASP A 49 1.64 17.73 -3.61
N TRP A 50 2.71 17.91 -4.38
CA TRP A 50 3.10 17.00 -5.45
C TRP A 50 3.45 15.59 -4.94
N PHE A 51 3.95 15.46 -3.71
CA PHE A 51 4.15 14.14 -3.10
C PHE A 51 2.83 13.40 -2.91
N ASN A 52 1.74 14.08 -2.54
CA ASN A 52 0.42 13.44 -2.44
C ASN A 52 -0.05 12.93 -3.81
N LEU A 53 0.11 13.72 -4.88
CA LEU A 53 -0.22 13.25 -6.23
C LEU A 53 0.61 12.03 -6.63
N LEU A 54 1.93 12.09 -6.40
CA LEU A 54 2.86 11.01 -6.73
C LEU A 54 2.49 9.70 -6.01
N TRP A 55 2.27 9.77 -4.70
CA TRP A 55 1.89 8.60 -3.90
C TRP A 55 0.49 8.09 -4.25
N GLY A 56 -0.46 8.98 -4.54
CA GLY A 56 -1.77 8.58 -5.06
C GLY A 56 -1.66 7.73 -6.32
N LEU A 57 -0.87 8.18 -7.30
CA LEU A 57 -0.62 7.43 -8.53
C LEU A 57 0.09 6.09 -8.28
N PHE A 58 1.06 6.06 -7.37
CA PHE A 58 1.74 4.81 -7.01
C PHE A 58 0.82 3.81 -6.32
N HIS A 59 -0.03 4.25 -5.39
CA HIS A 59 -1.04 3.38 -4.78
C HIS A 59 -2.05 2.86 -5.82
N MET A 60 -2.45 3.70 -6.79
CA MET A 60 -3.28 3.23 -7.91
C MET A 60 -2.58 2.11 -8.69
N LEU A 61 -1.31 2.32 -9.06
CA LEU A 61 -0.53 1.33 -9.79
C LEU A 61 -0.36 0.03 -8.97
N ALA A 62 -0.05 0.14 -7.68
CA ALA A 62 0.09 -1.00 -6.79
C ALA A 62 -1.22 -1.81 -6.69
N SER A 63 -2.36 -1.12 -6.51
CA SER A 63 -3.68 -1.76 -6.48
C SER A 63 -4.01 -2.49 -7.79
N LEU A 64 -3.73 -1.87 -8.94
CA LEU A 64 -3.93 -2.49 -10.25
C LEU A 64 -3.01 -3.70 -10.46
N CYS A 65 -1.74 -3.60 -10.09
CA CYS A 65 -0.80 -4.72 -10.14
C CYS A 65 -1.28 -5.90 -9.28
N LEU A 66 -1.69 -5.65 -8.04
CA LEU A 66 -2.17 -6.72 -7.16
C LEU A 66 -3.46 -7.35 -7.68
N SER A 67 -4.41 -6.53 -8.15
CA SER A 67 -5.66 -7.01 -8.76
C SER A 67 -5.39 -7.87 -10.00
N TYR A 68 -4.49 -7.43 -10.88
CA TYR A 68 -4.09 -8.18 -12.07
C TYR A 68 -3.39 -9.50 -11.70
N SER A 69 -2.55 -9.50 -10.66
CA SER A 69 -1.94 -10.74 -10.15
C SER A 69 -2.99 -11.75 -9.68
N VAL A 70 -4.00 -11.31 -8.92
CA VAL A 70 -5.05 -12.20 -8.41
C VAL A 70 -5.86 -12.82 -9.55
N LEU A 71 -6.14 -12.04 -10.61
CA LEU A 71 -6.89 -12.51 -11.77
C LEU A 71 -6.09 -13.51 -12.62
N VAL A 72 -4.83 -13.20 -12.94
CA VAL A 72 -4.03 -13.96 -13.92
C VAL A 72 -3.10 -14.99 -13.27
N GLY A 73 -2.91 -14.93 -11.95
CA GLY A 73 -1.92 -15.76 -11.24
C GLY A 73 -0.48 -15.42 -11.64
N SER A 74 -0.22 -14.14 -11.97
CA SER A 74 1.12 -13.67 -12.34
C SER A 74 1.91 -13.22 -11.11
N LEU A 75 3.17 -13.63 -11.01
CA LEU A 75 4.07 -13.30 -9.90
C LEU A 75 4.69 -11.91 -10.03
N LEU A 76 4.93 -11.45 -11.26
CA LEU A 76 5.59 -10.17 -11.55
C LEU A 76 4.86 -8.95 -10.94
N PRO A 77 3.53 -8.83 -11.07
CA PRO A 77 2.79 -7.71 -10.48
C PRO A 77 2.78 -7.73 -8.94
N ILE A 78 2.97 -8.89 -8.31
CA ILE A 78 3.12 -8.96 -6.84
C ILE A 78 4.39 -8.23 -6.41
N TRP A 79 5.48 -8.42 -7.14
CA TRP A 79 6.73 -7.70 -6.85
C TRP A 79 6.57 -6.19 -7.01
N SER A 80 5.85 -5.73 -8.04
CA SER A 80 5.55 -4.31 -8.22
C SER A 80 4.80 -3.73 -7.03
N TYR A 81 3.77 -4.43 -6.54
CA TYR A 81 3.05 -4.03 -5.32
C TYR A 81 3.99 -3.95 -4.10
N ILE A 82 4.80 -5.00 -3.88
CA ILE A 82 5.71 -5.06 -2.72
C ILE A 82 6.70 -3.90 -2.73
N ILE A 83 7.30 -3.60 -3.89
CA ILE A 83 8.29 -2.53 -4.04
C ILE A 83 7.63 -1.17 -3.80
N ILE A 84 6.49 -0.90 -4.44
CA ILE A 84 5.83 0.40 -4.33
C ILE A 84 5.42 0.69 -2.89
N GLU A 85 4.68 -0.23 -2.26
CA GLU A 85 4.23 -0.05 -0.88
C GLU A 85 5.42 -0.07 0.09
N GLY A 86 6.50 -0.78 -0.24
CA GLY A 86 7.68 -0.86 0.62
C GLY A 86 8.44 0.46 0.65
N VAL A 87 8.58 1.09 -0.52
CA VAL A 87 9.17 2.43 -0.66
C VAL A 87 8.25 3.47 -0.01
N TYR A 88 6.93 3.33 -0.12
CA TYR A 88 5.97 4.18 0.59
C TYR A 88 6.13 4.07 2.12
N LEU A 89 6.23 2.85 2.66
CA LEU A 89 6.40 2.63 4.09
C LEU A 89 7.69 3.26 4.62
N ILE A 90 8.80 3.15 3.88
CA ILE A 90 10.06 3.81 4.25
C ILE A 90 9.90 5.32 4.18
N PHE A 91 9.29 5.83 3.10
CA PHE A 91 9.07 7.25 2.91
C PHE A 91 8.24 7.85 4.04
N ILE A 92 7.10 7.25 4.40
CA ILE A 92 6.20 7.81 5.40
C ILE A 92 6.87 7.87 6.78
N ILE A 93 7.67 6.85 7.15
CA ILE A 93 8.42 6.84 8.41
C ILE A 93 9.46 7.96 8.44
N ILE A 94 10.27 8.08 7.38
CA ILE A 94 11.32 9.10 7.29
C ILE A 94 10.70 10.50 7.24
N TYR A 95 9.73 10.71 6.36
CA TYR A 95 9.08 12.00 6.14
C TYR A 95 8.33 12.46 7.40
N ALA A 96 7.55 11.59 8.04
CA ALA A 96 6.86 11.93 9.28
C ALA A 96 7.85 12.30 10.40
N SER A 97 8.93 11.53 10.54
CA SER A 97 9.95 11.79 11.57
C SER A 97 10.67 13.13 11.34
N ILE A 98 11.14 13.39 10.12
CA ILE A 98 11.86 14.62 9.78
C ILE A 98 10.94 15.84 9.88
N THR A 99 9.75 15.79 9.29
CA THR A 99 8.83 16.94 9.30
C THR A 99 8.30 17.26 10.69
N CYS A 100 8.11 16.24 11.54
CA CYS A 100 7.78 16.43 12.94
C CYS A 100 8.95 17.04 13.72
N ALA A 101 10.17 16.53 13.53
CA ALA A 101 11.36 17.06 14.21
C ALA A 101 11.64 18.52 13.87
N LEU A 102 11.45 18.90 12.60
CA LEU A 102 11.63 20.28 12.12
C LEU A 102 10.40 21.18 12.41
N LYS A 103 9.31 20.65 12.95
CA LYS A 103 8.03 21.35 13.14
C LYS A 103 7.46 22.01 11.88
N ILE A 104 7.82 21.49 10.71
CA ILE A 104 7.33 21.96 9.41
C ILE A 104 5.98 21.32 9.08
N ASN A 105 5.69 20.15 9.67
CA ASN A 105 4.43 19.46 9.43
C ASN A 105 3.25 20.30 9.92
N THR A 106 2.32 20.59 9.01
CA THR A 106 1.12 21.41 9.29
C THR A 106 0.29 20.83 10.43
N TYR A 107 0.06 19.51 10.45
CA TYR A 107 -0.72 18.85 11.50
C TYR A 107 -0.05 18.92 12.88
N VAL A 108 1.27 18.74 12.93
CA VAL A 108 2.03 18.86 14.18
C VAL A 108 2.01 20.30 14.70
N ASN A 109 1.98 21.28 13.79
CA ASN A 109 2.00 22.70 14.14
C ASN A 109 0.64 23.24 14.60
N TYR A 110 -0.49 22.60 14.25
CA TYR A 110 -1.82 22.99 14.72
C TYR A 110 -2.04 22.76 16.23
N GLY A 111 -1.19 21.96 16.88
CA GLY A 111 -1.22 21.74 18.32
C GLY A 111 -0.95 20.29 18.72
N GLN A 112 -0.80 20.08 20.02
CA GLN A 112 -0.41 18.77 20.57
C GLN A 112 -1.41 17.65 20.23
N THR A 113 -2.71 17.93 20.27
CA THR A 113 -3.76 16.96 19.92
C THR A 113 -3.64 16.48 18.47
N TYR A 114 -3.45 17.40 17.53
CA TYR A 114 -3.29 17.07 16.11
C TYR A 114 -1.99 16.32 15.83
N SER A 115 -0.91 16.64 16.56
CA SER A 115 0.34 15.89 16.50
C SER A 115 0.18 14.44 16.97
N ILE A 116 -0.53 14.21 18.07
CA ILE A 116 -0.80 12.85 18.58
C ILE A 116 -1.64 12.06 17.57
N LEU A 117 -2.73 12.65 17.06
CA LEU A 117 -3.58 12.02 16.04
C LEU A 117 -2.81 11.67 14.77
N TYR A 118 -1.93 12.58 14.32
CA TYR A 118 -1.05 12.35 13.19
C TYR A 118 -0.17 11.11 13.41
N TRP A 119 0.53 11.01 14.54
CA TRP A 119 1.37 9.85 14.84
C TRP A 119 0.59 8.54 14.99
N ILE A 120 -0.61 8.57 15.58
CA ILE A 120 -1.49 7.40 15.63
C ILE A 120 -1.81 6.90 14.22
N LEU A 121 -2.14 7.82 13.30
CA LEU A 121 -2.40 7.46 11.90
C LEU A 121 -1.16 6.87 11.24
N ILE A 122 0.03 7.47 11.40
CA ILE A 122 1.28 6.93 10.84
C ILE A 122 1.55 5.52 11.36
N ILE A 123 1.47 5.28 12.67
CA ILE A 123 1.71 3.97 13.27
C ILE A 123 0.70 2.94 12.76
N PHE A 124 -0.58 3.32 12.69
CA PHE A 124 -1.64 2.44 12.20
C PHE A 124 -1.42 2.05 10.74
N THR A 125 -1.09 3.02 9.88
CA THR A 125 -0.72 2.76 8.49
C THR A 125 0.47 1.81 8.41
N CYS A 126 1.53 2.04 9.19
CA CYS A 126 2.70 1.15 9.19
C CYS A 126 2.34 -0.29 9.57
N VAL A 127 1.58 -0.49 10.64
CA VAL A 127 1.16 -1.83 11.10
C VAL A 127 0.32 -2.54 10.04
N ILE A 128 -0.63 -1.83 9.44
CA ILE A 128 -1.48 -2.39 8.38
C ILE A 128 -0.66 -2.76 7.15
N THR A 129 0.23 -1.87 6.68
CA THR A 129 1.04 -2.14 5.49
C THR A 129 1.98 -3.34 5.71
N ILE A 130 2.57 -3.49 6.90
CA ILE A 130 3.36 -4.67 7.27
C ILE A 130 2.50 -5.94 7.23
N TYR A 131 1.29 -5.88 7.78
CA TYR A 131 0.34 -6.99 7.73
C TYR A 131 -0.04 -7.36 6.29
N PHE A 132 -0.24 -6.36 5.42
CA PHE A 132 -0.51 -6.58 4.00
C PHE A 132 0.67 -7.23 3.29
N PHE A 133 1.91 -6.83 3.58
CA PHE A 133 3.08 -7.53 3.04
C PHE A 133 3.09 -9.00 3.41
N TRP A 134 2.77 -9.33 4.65
CA TRP A 134 2.75 -10.72 5.09
C TRP A 134 1.74 -11.57 4.30
N ILE A 135 0.53 -11.04 4.04
CA ILE A 135 -0.48 -11.72 3.22
C ILE A 135 -0.01 -11.83 1.76
N VAL A 136 0.49 -10.74 1.17
CA VAL A 136 0.89 -10.70 -0.25
C VAL A 136 2.11 -11.58 -0.52
N ILE A 137 3.09 -11.61 0.39
CA ILE A 137 4.25 -12.51 0.31
C ILE A 137 3.82 -13.97 0.44
N SER A 138 2.87 -14.26 1.33
CA SER A 138 2.27 -15.60 1.45
C SER A 138 1.58 -16.00 0.14
N CYS A 139 0.88 -15.07 -0.52
CA CYS A 139 0.26 -15.30 -1.84
C CYS A 139 1.30 -15.56 -2.93
N TYR A 140 2.40 -14.82 -2.92
CA TYR A 140 3.54 -15.03 -3.82
C TYR A 140 4.10 -16.46 -3.70
N PHE A 141 4.39 -16.93 -2.48
CA PHE A 141 4.91 -18.27 -2.28
C PHE A 141 3.93 -19.35 -2.75
N LEU A 142 2.64 -19.15 -2.50
CA LEU A 142 1.60 -20.09 -2.93
C LEU A 142 1.51 -20.19 -4.46
N ILE A 143 1.47 -19.06 -5.17
CA ILE A 143 1.43 -19.05 -6.65
C ILE A 143 2.72 -19.65 -7.21
N LYS A 144 3.88 -19.34 -6.61
CA LYS A 144 5.16 -19.91 -7.01
C LYS A 144 5.18 -21.43 -6.86
N GLN A 145 4.68 -21.95 -5.74
CA GLN A 145 4.58 -23.39 -5.51
C GLN A 145 3.64 -24.07 -6.50
N GLN A 146 2.47 -23.48 -6.76
CA GLN A 146 1.52 -24.01 -7.76
C GLN A 146 2.12 -24.08 -9.16
N ARG A 147 2.92 -23.09 -9.57
CA ARG A 147 3.63 -23.12 -10.86
C ARG A 147 4.68 -24.23 -10.91
N LEU A 148 5.45 -24.42 -9.85
CA LEU A 148 6.47 -25.47 -9.77
C LEU A 148 5.83 -26.87 -9.84
N GLU A 149 4.75 -27.09 -9.10
CA GLU A 149 4.00 -28.36 -9.16
C GLU A 149 3.32 -28.58 -10.53
N GLY A 150 2.86 -27.52 -11.17
CA GLY A 150 2.28 -27.57 -12.52
C GLY A 150 3.33 -27.90 -13.60
N SER A 151 4.53 -27.35 -13.50
CA SER A 151 5.63 -27.65 -14.43
C SER A 151 6.19 -29.06 -14.27
N LEU A 152 6.03 -29.69 -13.10
CA LEU A 152 6.51 -31.05 -12.84
C LEU A 152 5.56 -32.13 -13.38
N LYS A 153 4.39 -31.73 -13.90
CA LYS A 153 3.37 -32.62 -14.46
C LYS A 153 3.30 -32.61 -15.98
N LEU A 154 4.20 -31.88 -16.64
CA LEU A 154 4.32 -31.75 -18.09
C LEU A 154 5.67 -32.33 -18.53
#